data_AF-A0A8B7DU90-F1
#
_entry.id   AF-A0A8B7DU90-F1
#
_cell.length_a   1.000
_cell.length_b   1.000
_cell.length_c   1.000
_cell.angle_alpha   90.00
_cell.angle_beta   90.00
_cell.angle_gamma   90.00
#
_symmetry.space_group_name_H-M   'P 1'
#
loop_
_entity.id
_entity.type
_entity.pdbx_description
1 polymer ?
#
loop_
_entity_poly.entity_id
_entity_poly.type
_entity_poly.pdbx_seq_one_letter_code
_entity_poly.pdbx_strand_id
1 'polypeptide(L)'
;MPKTSAEKNHKKRQKNKKSLTPVSTCIVEEKKKDPLEQIKEDLQKAKEAGDHKLATKLRQDLWVLQDQMAGVSPFLNEDELEESLRRNREREMSFQEKTVEKSVSKADKELKKLQKKLDKILNIKKMKEEGKTLEKNQLEMIEKEEEARKELAEYERLYNEVKVIL
;
A
#
# COMPACT_ATOMS: atom_id res chain seq x y z
N MET A 1 16.00 57.19 -5.65
CA MET A 1 15.47 56.43 -6.80
C MET A 1 14.64 55.25 -6.31
N PRO A 2 13.31 55.23 -6.51
CA PRO A 2 12.46 54.13 -6.09
C PRO A 2 12.66 52.91 -7.00
N LYS A 3 12.92 51.74 -6.40
CA LYS A 3 13.11 50.47 -7.11
C LYS A 3 11.78 50.01 -7.72
N THR A 4 11.80 49.67 -9.00
CA THR A 4 10.61 49.25 -9.75
C THR A 4 10.09 47.89 -9.26
N SER A 5 8.78 47.68 -9.36
CA SER A 5 8.08 46.47 -8.91
C SER A 5 8.59 45.17 -9.57
N ALA A 6 9.25 45.27 -10.73
CA ALA A 6 9.86 44.14 -11.44
C ALA A 6 11.07 43.55 -10.69
N GLU A 7 11.86 44.38 -10.01
CA GLU A 7 13.09 43.96 -9.33
C GLU A 7 12.80 43.22 -8.01
N LYS A 8 11.64 43.48 -7.40
CA LYS A 8 11.17 42.78 -6.18
C LYS A 8 10.71 41.34 -6.47
N ASN A 9 10.18 41.07 -7.66
CA ASN A 9 9.75 39.71 -8.05
C ASN A 9 10.92 38.81 -8.48
N HIS A 10 12.00 39.39 -9.03
CA HIS A 10 13.18 38.60 -9.40
C HIS A 10 13.94 38.05 -8.16
N LYS A 11 13.93 38.80 -7.05
CA LYS A 11 14.60 38.38 -5.80
C LYS A 11 13.84 37.29 -5.03
N LYS A 12 12.51 37.22 -5.14
CA LYS A 12 11.72 36.07 -4.63
C LYS A 12 11.97 34.80 -5.47
N ARG A 13 12.14 34.93 -6.80
CA ARG A 13 12.35 33.78 -7.70
C ARG A 13 13.74 33.15 -7.58
N GLN A 14 14.77 33.91 -7.16
CA GLN A 14 16.11 33.35 -6.94
C GLN A 14 16.27 32.62 -5.59
N LYS A 15 15.46 32.94 -4.57
CA LYS A 15 15.51 32.21 -3.29
C LYS A 15 14.87 30.82 -3.36
N ASN A 16 13.89 30.61 -4.25
CA ASN A 16 13.28 29.29 -4.47
C ASN A 16 14.08 28.34 -5.39
N LYS A 17 15.21 28.78 -5.95
CA LYS A 17 16.07 27.91 -6.79
C LYS A 17 17.21 27.24 -6.01
N LYS A 18 17.39 27.57 -4.72
CA LYS A 18 18.46 27.01 -3.86
C LYS A 18 17.98 25.92 -2.89
N SER A 19 16.71 25.52 -2.95
CA SER A 19 16.19 24.34 -2.25
C SER A 19 15.92 23.18 -3.23
N LEU A 20 16.81 22.98 -4.20
CA LEU A 20 16.94 21.67 -4.85
C LEU A 20 17.89 20.83 -3.99
N THR A 21 17.37 20.33 -2.87
CA THR A 21 17.86 19.05 -2.36
C THR A 21 17.52 18.00 -3.42
N PRO A 22 18.42 17.07 -3.74
CA PRO A 22 18.05 15.94 -4.57
C PRO A 22 16.93 15.22 -3.84
N VAL A 23 15.72 15.30 -4.40
CA VAL A 23 14.65 14.37 -4.06
C VAL A 23 15.19 13.03 -4.51
N SER A 24 15.85 12.35 -3.56
CA SER A 24 16.08 10.93 -3.63
C SER A 24 14.69 10.35 -3.78
N THR A 25 14.33 10.05 -5.03
CA THR A 25 13.27 9.12 -5.38
C THR A 25 13.68 7.76 -4.81
N CYS A 26 13.63 7.64 -3.49
CA CYS A 26 13.17 6.41 -2.88
C CYS A 26 11.70 6.34 -3.28
N ILE A 27 11.48 5.82 -4.49
CA ILE A 27 10.32 5.00 -4.75
C ILE A 27 10.40 3.95 -3.65
N VAL A 28 9.76 4.24 -2.51
CA VAL A 28 9.37 3.22 -1.56
C VAL A 28 8.30 2.47 -2.32
N GLU A 29 8.76 1.58 -3.21
CA GLU A 29 8.01 0.37 -3.50
C GLU A 29 7.69 -0.14 -2.10
N GLU A 30 6.41 -0.07 -1.71
CA GLU A 30 5.90 -0.80 -0.55
C GLU A 30 6.03 -2.29 -0.91
N LYS A 31 7.28 -2.75 -0.99
CA LYS A 31 7.63 -4.15 -0.96
C LYS A 31 7.04 -4.62 0.35
N LYS A 32 6.26 -5.69 0.24
CA LYS A 32 5.72 -6.45 1.37
C LYS A 32 6.84 -6.47 2.42
N LYS A 33 6.69 -5.71 3.50
CA LYS A 33 7.77 -5.61 4.50
C LYS A 33 7.94 -7.01 5.04
N ASP A 34 9.05 -7.64 4.70
CA ASP A 34 9.34 -8.96 5.23
C ASP A 34 9.30 -8.85 6.76
N PRO A 35 8.81 -9.88 7.48
CA PRO A 35 8.69 -9.84 8.94
C PRO A 35 10.02 -9.43 9.61
N LEU A 36 11.13 -9.77 8.96
CA LEU A 36 12.49 -9.42 9.35
C LEU A 36 12.80 -7.91 9.23
N GLU A 37 12.29 -7.23 8.20
CA GLU A 37 12.42 -5.77 8.07
C GLU A 37 11.60 -5.03 9.11
N GLN A 38 10.43 -5.56 9.48
CA GLN A 38 9.60 -4.98 10.52
C GLN A 38 10.26 -5.07 11.90
N ILE A 39 10.87 -6.22 12.24
CA ILE A 39 11.65 -6.36 13.48
C ILE A 39 12.83 -5.39 13.51
N LYS A 40 13.51 -5.14 12.37
CA LYS A 40 14.58 -4.15 12.27
C LYS A 40 14.08 -2.73 12.51
N GLU A 41 12.94 -2.36 11.94
CA GLU A 41 12.32 -1.04 12.13
C GLU A 41 11.89 -0.84 13.58
N ASP A 42 11.23 -1.83 14.19
CA ASP A 42 10.82 -1.77 15.59
C ASP A 42 12.03 -1.73 16.54
N LEU A 43 13.13 -2.41 16.18
CA LEU A 43 14.38 -2.35 16.93
C LEU A 43 15.01 -0.96 16.85
N GLN A 44 14.92 -0.28 15.71
CA GLN A 44 15.36 1.10 15.58
C GLN A 44 14.48 2.04 16.41
N LYS A 45 13.16 1.90 16.36
CA LYS A 45 12.22 2.68 17.21
C LYS A 45 12.48 2.47 18.69
N ALA A 46 12.71 1.23 19.13
CA ALA A 46 13.02 0.91 20.53
C ALA A 46 14.36 1.54 20.97
N LYS A 47 15.36 1.60 20.08
CA LYS A 47 16.62 2.30 20.35
C LYS A 47 16.43 3.81 20.46
N GLU A 48 15.65 4.40 19.55
CA GLU A 48 15.32 5.83 19.56
C GLU A 48 14.51 6.21 20.81
N ALA A 49 13.62 5.31 21.27
CA ALA A 49 12.86 5.47 22.51
C ALA A 49 13.68 5.20 23.80
N GLY A 50 14.88 4.62 23.69
CA GLY A 50 15.71 4.23 24.83
C GLY A 50 15.27 2.96 25.57
N ASP A 51 14.35 2.18 24.99
CA ASP A 51 13.82 0.95 25.58
C ASP A 51 14.76 -0.23 25.37
N HIS A 52 15.84 -0.28 26.16
CA HIS A 52 16.89 -1.31 26.05
C HIS A 52 16.35 -2.74 26.23
N LYS A 53 15.37 -2.95 27.12
CA LYS A 53 14.77 -4.28 27.34
C LYS A 53 14.05 -4.78 26.10
N LEU A 54 13.25 -3.91 25.46
CA LEU A 54 12.53 -4.24 24.24
C LEU A 54 13.49 -4.44 23.07
N ALA A 55 14.52 -3.60 22.94
CA ALA A 55 15.55 -3.72 21.91
C ALA A 55 16.33 -5.05 22.00
N THR A 56 16.63 -5.54 23.22
CA THR A 56 17.27 -6.84 23.41
C THR A 56 16.36 -7.99 22.95
N LYS A 57 15.08 -7.96 23.34
CA LYS A 57 14.09 -8.96 22.89
C LYS A 57 13.94 -8.95 21.37
N LEU A 58 13.85 -7.78 20.74
CA LEU A 58 13.77 -7.65 19.28
C LEU A 58 15.03 -8.16 18.56
N ARG A 59 16.21 -8.00 19.16
CA ARG A 59 17.46 -8.54 18.62
C ARG A 59 17.47 -10.07 18.68
N GLN A 60 16.98 -10.65 19.76
CA GLN A 60 16.84 -12.09 19.90
C GLN A 60 15.82 -12.65 18.90
N ASP A 61 14.65 -12.02 18.78
CA ASP A 61 13.63 -12.38 17.80
C ASP A 61 14.19 -12.34 16.36
N LEU A 62 15.04 -11.36 16.06
CA LEU A 62 15.73 -11.23 14.77
C LEU A 62 16.69 -12.40 14.51
N TRP A 63 17.50 -12.78 15.50
CA TRP A 63 18.42 -13.92 15.38
C TRP A 63 17.68 -15.23 15.19
N VAL A 64 16.65 -15.48 16.00
CA VAL A 64 15.82 -16.69 15.89
C VAL A 64 15.24 -16.80 14.48
N LEU A 65 14.68 -15.70 13.95
CA LEU A 65 14.09 -15.69 12.61
C LEU A 65 15.14 -15.94 11.51
N GLN A 66 16.33 -15.36 11.64
CA GLN A 66 17.43 -15.58 10.70
C GLN A 66 17.92 -17.03 10.69
N ASP A 67 18.06 -17.63 11.87
CA ASP A 67 18.46 -19.03 12.02
C ASP A 67 17.40 -19.97 11.46
N GLN A 68 16.11 -19.71 11.72
CA GLN A 68 15.01 -20.46 11.12
C GLN A 68 15.01 -20.38 9.59
N MET A 69 15.24 -19.19 9.02
CA MET A 69 15.36 -19.02 7.57
C MET A 69 16.57 -19.77 7.00
N ALA A 70 17.65 -19.89 7.78
CA ALA A 70 18.83 -20.66 7.42
C ALA A 70 18.67 -22.18 7.67
N GLY A 71 17.56 -22.61 8.28
CA GLY A 71 17.32 -24.00 8.68
C GLY A 71 18.19 -24.46 9.86
N VAL A 72 18.73 -23.52 10.64
CA VAL A 72 19.60 -23.76 11.79
C VAL A 72 18.77 -23.60 13.08
N SER A 73 19.01 -24.46 14.07
CA SER A 73 18.38 -24.33 15.39
C SER A 73 19.14 -23.29 16.23
N PRO A 74 18.47 -22.25 16.76
CA PRO A 74 19.12 -21.23 17.58
C PRO A 74 19.70 -21.84 18.86
N PHE A 75 20.89 -21.37 19.26
CA PHE A 75 21.49 -21.73 20.56
C PHE A 75 20.90 -20.86 21.67
N LEU A 76 19.68 -21.17 22.08
CA LEU A 76 18.93 -20.48 23.14
C LEU A 76 18.37 -21.50 24.13
N ASN A 77 18.04 -21.04 25.34
CA ASN A 77 17.28 -21.85 26.28
C ASN A 77 15.89 -22.15 25.68
N GLU A 78 15.35 -23.34 25.94
CA GLU A 78 14.11 -23.82 25.33
C GLU A 78 12.93 -22.86 25.61
N ASP A 79 12.80 -22.37 26.85
CA ASP A 79 11.77 -21.41 27.26
C ASP A 79 11.89 -20.06 26.51
N GLU A 80 13.11 -19.57 26.32
CA GLU A 80 13.36 -18.29 25.64
C GLU A 80 13.15 -18.39 24.13
N LEU A 81 13.50 -19.55 23.55
CA LEU A 81 13.26 -19.87 22.15
C LEU A 81 11.77 -19.97 21.87
N GLU A 82 11.01 -20.69 22.69
CA GLU A 82 9.56 -20.83 22.52
C GLU A 82 8.84 -19.48 22.62
N GLU A 83 9.24 -18.63 23.58
CA GLU A 83 8.64 -17.30 23.71
C GLU A 83 8.94 -16.40 22.50
N SER A 84 10.17 -16.45 21.95
CA SER A 84 10.53 -15.74 20.71
C SER A 84 9.78 -16.26 19.49
N LEU A 85 9.63 -17.59 19.36
CA LEU A 85 8.87 -18.21 18.28
C LEU A 85 7.40 -17.81 18.32
N ARG A 86 6.82 -17.79 19.52
CA ARG A 86 5.45 -17.34 19.74
C ARG A 86 5.27 -15.88 19.33
N ARG A 87 6.16 -14.97 19.77
CA ARG A 87 6.11 -13.55 19.38
C ARG A 87 6.25 -13.34 17.87
N ASN A 88 7.16 -14.08 17.23
CA ASN A 88 7.36 -14.02 15.79
C ASN A 88 6.10 -14.48 15.05
N ARG A 89 5.48 -15.58 15.48
CA ARG A 89 4.24 -16.09 14.90
C ARG A 89 3.07 -15.12 15.09
N GLU A 90 2.91 -14.53 16.27
CA GLU A 90 1.88 -13.50 16.51
C GLU A 90 2.08 -12.29 15.60
N ARG A 91 3.34 -11.86 15.37
CA ARG A 91 3.65 -10.77 14.44
C ARG A 91 3.33 -11.13 12.99
N GLU A 92 3.69 -12.33 12.55
CA GLU A 92 3.37 -12.82 11.20
C GLU A 92 1.87 -12.87 10.96
N MET A 93 1.08 -13.35 11.92
CA MET A 93 -0.38 -13.36 11.82
C MET A 93 -0.94 -11.93 11.72
N SER A 94 -0.45 -11.00 12.54
CA SER A 94 -0.88 -9.59 12.49
C SER A 94 -0.51 -8.90 11.17
N PHE A 95 0.57 -9.33 10.51
CA PHE A 95 0.99 -8.82 9.21
C PHE A 95 0.11 -9.37 8.09
N GLN A 96 -0.22 -10.66 8.14
CA GLN A 96 -1.14 -11.29 7.19
C GLN A 96 -2.52 -10.62 7.24
N GLU A 97 -3.08 -10.41 8.44
CA GLU A 97 -4.37 -9.75 8.61
C GLU A 97 -4.38 -8.33 8.02
N LYS A 98 -3.39 -7.49 8.35
CA LYS A 98 -3.27 -6.12 7.80
C LYS A 98 -3.07 -6.08 6.29
N THR A 99 -2.38 -7.08 5.73
CA THR A 99 -2.15 -7.17 4.29
C THR A 99 -3.44 -7.54 3.57
N VAL A 100 -4.23 -8.45 4.16
CA VAL A 100 -5.56 -8.83 3.65
C VAL A 100 -6.53 -7.66 3.77
N GLU A 101 -6.58 -6.94 4.89
CA GLU A 101 -7.43 -5.74 5.02
C GLU A 101 -7.12 -4.68 3.96
N LYS A 102 -5.84 -4.45 3.66
CA LYS A 102 -5.42 -3.50 2.63
C LYS A 102 -5.81 -3.96 1.23
N SER A 103 -5.70 -5.26 0.93
CA SER A 103 -6.09 -5.79 -0.39
C SER A 103 -7.61 -5.77 -0.57
N VAL A 104 -8.38 -6.16 0.45
CA VAL A 104 -9.85 -6.05 0.51
C VAL A 104 -10.29 -4.60 0.30
N SER A 105 -9.68 -3.64 1.02
CA SER A 105 -9.99 -2.22 0.87
C SER A 105 -9.71 -1.65 -0.53
N LYS A 106 -8.65 -2.14 -1.20
CA LYS A 106 -8.35 -1.76 -2.59
C LYS A 106 -9.36 -2.37 -3.56
N ALA A 107 -9.66 -3.66 -3.42
CA ALA A 107 -10.65 -4.37 -4.24
C ALA A 107 -12.04 -3.72 -4.13
N ASP A 108 -12.48 -3.34 -2.92
CA ASP A 108 -13.74 -2.63 -2.68
C ASP A 108 -13.84 -1.29 -3.44
N LYS A 109 -12.72 -0.56 -3.51
CA LYS A 109 -12.67 0.72 -4.23
C LYS A 109 -12.79 0.51 -5.74
N GLU A 110 -12.11 -0.49 -6.28
CA GLU A 110 -12.16 -0.81 -7.71
C GLU A 110 -13.54 -1.35 -8.10
N LEU A 111 -14.17 -2.21 -7.28
CA LEU A 111 -15.55 -2.66 -7.48
C LEU A 111 -16.52 -1.49 -7.55
N LYS A 112 -16.47 -0.55 -6.59
CA LYS A 112 -17.33 0.63 -6.61
C LYS A 112 -17.10 1.52 -7.83
N LYS A 113 -15.87 1.63 -8.33
CA LYS A 113 -15.57 2.39 -9.56
C LYS A 113 -16.16 1.71 -10.80
N LEU A 114 -15.98 0.39 -10.92
CA LEU A 114 -16.50 -0.40 -12.04
C LEU A 114 -18.03 -0.40 -12.06
N GLN A 115 -18.69 -0.54 -10.91
CA GLN A 115 -20.14 -0.39 -10.78
C GLN A 115 -20.62 0.97 -11.30
N LYS A 116 -20.01 2.07 -10.84
CA LYS A 116 -20.33 3.42 -11.33
C LYS A 116 -20.09 3.59 -12.83
N LYS A 117 -19.05 2.95 -13.38
CA LYS A 117 -18.76 2.97 -14.82
C LYS A 117 -19.88 2.26 -15.59
N LEU A 118 -20.35 1.12 -15.12
CA LEU A 118 -21.48 0.39 -15.71
C LEU A 118 -22.79 1.17 -15.61
N ASP A 119 -23.09 1.79 -14.47
CA ASP A 119 -24.28 2.65 -14.32
C ASP A 119 -24.26 3.81 -15.32
N LYS A 120 -23.09 4.42 -15.51
CA LYS A 120 -22.90 5.49 -16.50
C LYS A 120 -23.13 4.98 -17.92
N ILE A 121 -22.64 3.79 -18.25
CA ILE A 121 -22.86 3.16 -19.56
C ILE A 121 -24.35 2.86 -19.77
N LEU A 122 -25.06 2.35 -18.77
CA LEU A 122 -26.50 2.10 -18.83
C LEU A 122 -27.28 3.39 -19.13
N ASN A 123 -26.94 4.49 -18.47
CA ASN A 123 -27.55 5.79 -18.75
C ASN A 123 -27.27 6.27 -20.18
N ILE A 124 -26.05 6.08 -20.69
CA ILE A 124 -25.70 6.43 -22.07
C ILE A 124 -26.49 5.56 -23.06
N LYS A 125 -26.65 4.25 -22.80
CA LYS A 125 -27.48 3.36 -23.62
C LYS A 125 -28.93 3.81 -23.67
N LYS A 126 -29.51 4.17 -22.53
CA LYS A 126 -30.87 4.71 -22.45
C LYS A 126 -31.01 5.99 -23.28
N MET A 127 -30.03 6.90 -23.21
CA MET A 127 -30.02 8.10 -24.05
C MET A 127 -29.93 7.78 -25.55
N LYS A 128 -29.20 6.72 -25.94
CA LYS A 128 -29.14 6.23 -27.32
C LYS A 128 -30.50 5.73 -27.79
N GLU A 129 -31.20 4.97 -26.97
CA GLU A 129 -32.56 4.47 -27.25
C GLU A 129 -33.58 5.61 -27.33
N GLU A 130 -33.43 6.64 -26.51
CA GLU A 130 -34.21 7.89 -26.58
C GLU A 130 -33.89 8.74 -27.83
N GLY A 131 -32.98 8.29 -28.71
CA GLY A 131 -32.64 8.97 -29.96
C GLY A 131 -31.74 10.19 -29.81
N LYS A 132 -31.10 10.39 -28.64
CA LYS A 132 -30.17 11.50 -28.41
C LYS A 132 -28.85 11.25 -29.14
N THR A 133 -28.27 12.30 -29.71
CA THR A 133 -26.92 12.25 -30.30
C THR A 133 -25.88 12.06 -29.20
N LEU A 134 -25.10 10.99 -29.32
CA LEU A 134 -24.02 10.67 -28.40
C LEU A 134 -22.67 11.17 -28.94
N GLU A 135 -21.80 11.61 -28.04
CA GLU A 135 -20.43 11.94 -28.36
C GLU A 135 -19.60 10.68 -28.62
N LYS A 136 -18.51 10.80 -29.40
CA LYS A 136 -17.64 9.68 -29.74
C LYS A 136 -17.11 8.93 -28.51
N ASN A 137 -16.74 9.67 -27.45
CA ASN A 137 -16.28 9.10 -26.18
C ASN A 137 -17.36 8.27 -25.48
N GLN A 138 -18.64 8.65 -25.59
CA GLN A 138 -19.76 7.90 -25.00
C GLN A 138 -20.03 6.58 -25.76
N LEU A 139 -19.83 6.57 -27.08
CA LEU A 139 -19.90 5.36 -27.89
C LEU A 139 -18.76 4.39 -27.56
N GLU A 140 -17.53 4.91 -27.42
CA GLU A 140 -16.36 4.12 -26.97
C GLU A 140 -16.58 3.54 -25.57
N MET A 141 -17.26 4.27 -24.67
CA MET A 141 -17.64 3.75 -23.35
C MET A 141 -18.63 2.58 -23.43
N ILE A 142 -19.59 2.61 -24.38
CA ILE A 142 -20.52 1.49 -24.59
C ILE A 142 -19.78 0.27 -25.14
N GLU A 143 -18.83 0.46 -26.05
CA GLU A 143 -18.04 -0.64 -26.64
C GLU A 143 -17.23 -1.39 -25.58
N LYS A 144 -16.68 -0.66 -24.59
CA LYS A 144 -15.91 -1.24 -23.47
C LYS A 144 -16.76 -1.76 -22.31
N GLU A 145 -18.09 -1.83 -22.47
CA GLU A 145 -18.96 -2.32 -21.41
C GLU A 145 -18.69 -3.78 -21.06
N GLU A 146 -18.49 -4.64 -22.06
CA GLU A 146 -18.26 -6.06 -21.85
C GLU A 146 -16.95 -6.30 -21.09
N GLU A 147 -15.91 -5.51 -21.42
CA GLU A 147 -14.64 -5.50 -20.69
C GLU A 147 -14.84 -5.07 -19.24
N ALA A 148 -15.59 -3.99 -18.98
CA ALA A 148 -15.89 -3.54 -17.62
C ALA A 148 -16.71 -4.58 -16.80
N ARG A 149 -17.59 -5.35 -17.46
CA ARG A 149 -18.34 -6.45 -16.81
C ARG A 149 -17.44 -7.64 -16.48
N LYS A 150 -16.52 -8.00 -17.38
CA LYS A 150 -15.53 -9.07 -17.15
C LYS A 150 -14.60 -8.71 -15.99
N GLU A 151 -14.05 -7.49 -16.00
CA GLU A 151 -13.23 -6.98 -14.89
C GLU A 151 -14.00 -7.03 -13.56
N LEU A 152 -15.25 -6.56 -13.54
CA LEU A 152 -16.06 -6.57 -12.32
C LEU A 152 -16.28 -8.00 -11.79
N ALA A 153 -16.59 -8.96 -12.66
CA ALA A 153 -16.76 -10.35 -12.27
C ALA A 153 -15.47 -10.97 -11.70
N GLU A 154 -14.31 -10.63 -12.27
CA GLU A 154 -13.02 -11.07 -11.75
C GLU A 154 -12.70 -10.48 -10.38
N TYR A 155 -12.94 -9.17 -10.20
CA TYR A 155 -12.75 -8.52 -8.90
C TYR A 155 -13.72 -9.04 -7.84
N GLU A 156 -14.98 -9.34 -8.20
CA GLU A 156 -15.95 -9.95 -7.27
C GLU A 156 -15.54 -11.37 -6.89
N ARG A 157 -15.03 -12.15 -7.85
CA ARG A 157 -14.51 -13.50 -7.58
C ARG A 157 -13.32 -13.44 -6.63
N LEU A 158 -12.33 -12.60 -6.91
CA LEU A 158 -11.16 -12.42 -6.05
C LEU A 158 -11.55 -11.91 -4.65
N TYR A 159 -12.49 -10.97 -4.58
CA TYR A 159 -12.99 -10.45 -3.31
C TYR A 159 -13.67 -11.55 -2.47
N ASN A 160 -14.50 -12.38 -3.10
CA ASN A 160 -15.17 -13.48 -2.43
C ASN A 160 -14.18 -14.59 -2.02
N GLU A 161 -13.18 -14.91 -2.84
CA GLU A 161 -12.11 -15.84 -2.46
C GLU A 161 -11.36 -15.35 -1.23
N VAL A 162 -10.98 -14.06 -1.19
CA VAL A 162 -10.28 -13.47 -0.04
C VAL A 162 -11.17 -13.40 1.21
N LYS A 163 -12.46 -13.11 1.05
CA LYS A 163 -13.42 -13.04 2.16
C LYS A 163 -13.74 -14.41 2.78
N VAL A 164 -13.72 -15.49 1.98
CA VAL A 164 -13.95 -16.86 2.47
C VAL A 164 -12.74 -17.42 3.22
N ILE A 165 -11.55 -16.87 2.97
CA ILE A 165 -10.29 -17.25 3.64
C ILE A 165 -10.12 -16.56 5.01
N LEU A 166 -10.86 -15.47 5.27
CA LEU A 166 -10.93 -14.78 6.56
C LEU A 166 -12.02 -15.37 7.46
#